data_AF-G6YTU4-F1
#
_entry.id   AF-G6YTU4-F1
#
_cell.length_a   1.000
_cell.length_b   1.000
_cell.length_c   1.000
_cell.angle_alpha   90.00
_cell.angle_beta   90.00
_cell.angle_gamma   90.00
#
_symmetry.space_group_name_H-M   'P 1'
#
loop_
_entity.id
_entity.type
_entity.pdbx_description
1 polymer ?
#
loop_
_entity_poly.entity_id
_entity_poly.type
_entity_poly.pdbx_seq_one_letter_code
_entity_poly.pdbx_strand_id
1 'polypeptide(L)'
;LRDGAIALGEAGDVQLIAVGAYQLRVCLEVAEALAQRGLSSGVVCLLEPGRFRSPRDPIESGHQSGTSYRAELFPHDTKLRVFVCHMRPEALLGLCRPLDLGPDRTLAFGYENHGGTLDTSGLLQANKCDAHSIVQAILSKSGSSGADKATL
;
A
#
# COMPACT_ATOMS: atom_id res chain seq x y z
N LEU A 1 14.65 3.88 12.92
CA LEU A 1 13.71 4.64 12.07
C LEU A 1 12.86 5.50 12.99
N ARG A 2 12.97 6.83 12.94
CA ARG A 2 12.38 7.73 13.95
C ARG A 2 10.91 8.08 13.68
N ASP A 3 10.46 7.98 12.43
CA ASP A 3 9.19 8.58 12.01
C ASP A 3 8.09 7.57 11.66
N GLY A 4 8.31 6.28 11.93
CA GLY A 4 7.34 5.20 11.79
C GLY A 4 7.18 4.63 10.38
N ALA A 5 7.85 5.18 9.38
CA ALA A 5 7.88 4.67 8.02
C ALA A 5 9.16 5.12 7.29
N ILE A 6 9.42 4.60 6.08
CA ILE A 6 10.54 5.00 5.22
C ILE A 6 10.26 4.69 3.74
N ALA A 7 10.59 5.61 2.85
CA ALA A 7 10.62 5.36 1.40
C ALA A 7 11.91 4.65 0.99
N LEU A 8 11.83 3.69 0.08
CA LEU A 8 12.97 2.92 -0.43
C LEU A 8 13.42 3.36 -1.83
N GLY A 9 13.10 4.60 -2.23
CA GLY A 9 13.41 5.16 -3.53
C GLY A 9 12.51 6.35 -3.83
N GLU A 10 12.54 6.79 -5.08
CA GLU A 10 11.71 7.89 -5.57
C GLU A 10 10.22 7.51 -5.61
N ALA A 11 9.36 8.52 -5.51
CA ALA A 11 7.93 8.34 -5.71
C ALA A 11 7.61 8.05 -7.19
N GLY A 12 6.51 7.34 -7.42
CA GLY A 12 5.98 7.07 -8.76
C GLY A 12 4.46 7.22 -8.80
N ASP A 13 3.87 6.94 -9.95
CA ASP A 13 2.41 6.99 -10.14
C ASP A 13 1.68 6.00 -9.23
N VAL A 14 2.29 4.83 -8.99
CA VAL A 14 1.81 3.83 -8.03
C VAL A 14 2.66 3.87 -6.76
N GLN A 15 2.03 4.07 -5.61
CA GLN A 15 2.69 4.01 -4.32
C GLN A 15 2.39 2.70 -3.61
N LEU A 16 3.40 1.85 -3.42
CA LEU A 16 3.31 0.54 -2.77
C LEU A 16 3.67 0.68 -1.29
N ILE A 17 2.73 0.36 -0.39
CA ILE A 17 2.90 0.47 1.05
C ILE A 17 3.05 -0.92 1.67
N ALA A 18 4.27 -1.26 2.07
CA ALA A 18 4.58 -2.53 2.72
C ALA A 18 4.40 -2.44 4.23
N VAL A 19 3.60 -3.34 4.80
CA VAL A 19 3.45 -3.54 6.26
C VAL A 19 3.80 -4.99 6.60
N GLY A 20 5.09 -5.24 6.79
CA GLY A 20 5.64 -6.57 7.09
C GLY A 20 6.79 -6.96 6.15
N ALA A 21 7.65 -7.89 6.59
CA ALA A 21 8.84 -8.27 5.83
C ALA A 21 8.52 -9.02 4.53
N TYR A 22 7.59 -9.97 4.56
CA TYR A 22 7.16 -10.67 3.34
C TYR A 22 6.45 -9.73 2.37
N GLN A 23 5.65 -8.81 2.89
CA GLN A 23 4.95 -7.81 2.10
C GLN A 23 5.90 -6.78 1.48
N LEU A 24 7.00 -6.44 2.16
CA LEU A 24 8.06 -5.66 1.56
C LEU A 24 8.67 -6.37 0.36
N ARG A 25 9.03 -7.66 0.50
CA ARG A 25 9.54 -8.44 -0.63
C ARG A 25 8.56 -8.44 -1.80
N VAL A 26 7.28 -8.68 -1.53
CA VAL A 26 6.22 -8.61 -2.56
C VAL A 26 6.15 -7.22 -3.20
N CYS A 27 6.19 -6.14 -2.44
CA CYS A 27 6.15 -4.79 -3.01
C CYS A 27 7.35 -4.50 -3.91
N LEU A 28 8.55 -5.00 -3.57
CA LEU A 28 9.72 -4.86 -4.42
C LEU A 28 9.57 -5.65 -5.73
N GLU A 29 9.05 -6.89 -5.66
CA GLU A 29 8.75 -7.69 -6.85
C GLU A 29 7.66 -7.04 -7.74
N VAL A 30 6.64 -6.44 -7.13
CA VAL A 30 5.61 -5.66 -7.84
C VAL A 30 6.24 -4.44 -8.52
N ALA A 31 7.09 -3.68 -7.80
CA ALA A 31 7.76 -2.51 -8.35
C ALA A 31 8.61 -2.87 -9.59
N GLU A 32 9.37 -3.97 -9.51
CA GLU A 32 10.14 -4.48 -10.64
C GLU A 32 9.23 -4.86 -11.83
N ALA A 33 8.14 -5.58 -11.57
CA ALA A 33 7.19 -5.99 -12.60
C ALA A 33 6.46 -4.80 -13.26
N LEU A 34 6.18 -3.73 -12.51
CA LEU A 34 5.61 -2.49 -13.04
C LEU A 34 6.64 -1.73 -13.89
N ALA A 35 7.89 -1.65 -13.44
CA ALA A 35 8.98 -1.02 -14.18
C ALA A 35 9.22 -1.69 -15.55
N GLN A 36 9.18 -3.03 -15.61
CA GLN A 36 9.25 -3.80 -16.86
C GLN A 36 8.11 -3.48 -17.85
N ARG A 37 7.02 -2.87 -17.37
CA ARG A 37 5.86 -2.44 -18.17
C ARG A 37 5.83 -0.93 -18.42
N GLY A 38 6.88 -0.20 -18.03
CA GLY A 38 6.97 1.25 -18.18
C GLY A 38 6.11 2.05 -17.20
N LEU A 39 5.64 1.44 -16.11
CA LEU A 39 4.85 2.10 -15.08
C LEU A 39 5.76 2.51 -13.91
N SER A 40 5.72 3.78 -13.51
CA SER A 40 6.50 4.28 -12.38
C SER A 40 5.84 3.89 -11.05
N SER A 41 6.65 3.44 -10.10
CA SER A 41 6.19 3.12 -8.76
C SER A 41 7.24 3.43 -7.70
N GLY A 42 6.78 3.70 -6.48
CA GLY A 42 7.64 3.91 -5.30
C GLY A 42 7.20 3.01 -4.14
N VAL A 43 8.16 2.51 -3.35
CA VAL A 43 7.90 1.62 -2.21
C VAL A 43 8.12 2.36 -0.90
N VAL A 44 7.15 2.26 0.01
CA VAL A 44 7.21 2.78 1.38
C VAL A 44 7.03 1.62 2.37
N CYS A 45 7.97 1.45 3.27
CA CYS A 45 7.83 0.57 4.44
C CYS A 45 7.11 1.32 5.54
N LEU A 46 5.91 0.89 5.91
CA LEU A 46 5.16 1.41 7.05
C LEU A 46 5.35 0.49 8.26
N LEU A 47 6.16 0.94 9.20
CA LEU A 47 6.61 0.16 10.37
C LEU A 47 5.72 0.37 11.58
N GLU A 48 5.24 1.60 11.77
CA GLU A 48 4.38 1.98 12.89
C GLU A 48 3.10 2.64 12.35
N PRO A 49 2.13 1.85 11.83
CA PRO A 49 0.85 2.36 11.33
C PRO A 49 0.12 3.32 12.29
N GLY A 50 0.26 3.11 13.59
CA GLY A 50 -0.34 3.93 14.64
C GLY A 50 0.19 5.38 14.73
N ARG A 51 1.31 5.71 14.07
CA ARG A 51 1.81 7.09 13.93
C ARG A 51 1.17 7.86 12.77
N PHE A 52 0.31 7.21 11.98
CA PHE A 52 -0.33 7.79 10.79
C PHE A 52 -1.87 7.74 10.85
N ARG A 53 -2.42 7.43 12.01
CA ARG A 53 -3.87 7.44 12.26
C ARG A 53 -4.35 8.84 12.66
N SER A 54 -5.65 8.99 12.84
CA SER A 54 -6.18 10.11 13.61
C SER A 54 -5.97 9.81 15.10
N PRO A 55 -5.22 10.63 15.85
CA PRO A 55 -5.03 10.39 17.28
C PRO A 55 -6.36 10.50 18.02
N ARG A 56 -6.56 9.64 19.02
CA ARG A 56 -7.81 9.57 19.80
C ARG A 56 -7.76 10.39 21.09
N ASP A 57 -6.54 10.66 21.57
CA ASP A 57 -6.28 11.39 22.80
C ASP A 57 -4.95 12.17 22.71
N PRO A 58 -4.63 13.03 23.69
CA PRO A 58 -3.39 13.80 23.70
C PRO A 58 -2.12 12.96 23.74
N ILE A 59 -2.17 11.76 24.35
CA ILE A 59 -1.02 10.86 24.40
C ILE A 59 -0.71 10.40 22.97
N GLU A 60 -1.70 9.93 22.23
CA GLU A 60 -1.54 9.52 20.83
C GLU A 60 -1.13 10.66 19.92
N SER A 61 -1.62 11.88 20.19
CA SER A 61 -1.22 13.08 19.46
C SER A 61 0.29 13.32 19.57
N GLY A 62 0.88 13.10 20.76
CA GLY A 62 2.32 13.21 20.98
C GLY A 62 3.17 12.14 20.28
N HIS A 63 2.55 11.08 19.78
CA HIS A 63 3.23 9.97 19.09
C HIS A 63 3.01 9.96 17.57
N GLN A 64 2.25 10.91 17.01
CA GLN A 64 2.02 10.97 15.56
C GLN A 64 3.31 11.35 14.81
N SER A 65 3.39 10.92 13.55
CA SER A 65 4.41 11.37 12.62
C SER A 65 4.19 12.83 12.26
N GLY A 66 5.29 13.57 12.04
CA GLY A 66 5.22 15.00 11.70
C GLY A 66 4.43 15.24 10.42
N THR A 67 3.68 16.34 10.36
CA THR A 67 2.78 16.64 9.23
C THR A 67 3.53 16.80 7.91
N SER A 68 4.69 17.47 7.92
CA SER A 68 5.56 17.63 6.75
C SER A 68 6.09 16.29 6.25
N TYR A 69 6.65 15.48 7.14
CA TYR A 69 7.17 14.16 6.83
C TYR A 69 6.08 13.23 6.29
N ARG A 70 4.88 13.29 6.88
CA ARG A 70 3.74 12.53 6.40
C ARG A 70 3.29 12.97 5.01
N ALA A 71 3.27 14.28 4.71
CA ALA A 71 2.88 14.79 3.40
C ALA A 71 3.90 14.42 2.32
N GLU A 72 5.19 14.44 2.66
CA GLU A 72 6.28 13.97 1.80
C GLU A 72 6.15 12.48 1.50
N LEU A 73 5.94 11.67 2.54
CA LEU A 73 5.93 10.22 2.42
C LEU A 73 4.62 9.66 1.84
N PHE A 74 3.50 10.34 2.05
CA PHE A 74 2.18 9.92 1.56
C PHE A 74 1.46 11.08 0.84
N PRO A 75 1.94 11.50 -0.34
CA PRO A 75 1.34 12.62 -1.07
C PRO A 75 -0.14 12.35 -1.40
N HIS A 76 -1.00 13.35 -1.23
CA HIS A 76 -2.44 13.21 -1.49
C HIS A 76 -2.79 13.13 -2.99
N ASP A 77 -1.88 13.52 -3.86
CA ASP A 77 -2.00 13.51 -5.33
C ASP A 77 -1.48 12.21 -5.98
N THR A 78 -0.97 11.25 -5.18
CA THR A 78 -0.59 9.90 -5.64
C THR A 78 -1.71 9.27 -6.49
N LYS A 79 -1.42 8.80 -7.71
CA LYS A 79 -2.49 8.31 -8.61
C LYS A 79 -3.15 7.05 -8.07
N LEU A 80 -2.36 6.09 -7.60
CA LEU A 80 -2.83 4.86 -6.99
C LEU A 80 -1.97 4.48 -5.77
N ARG A 81 -2.59 4.23 -4.63
CA ARG A 81 -1.92 3.73 -3.42
C ARG A 81 -2.32 2.28 -3.16
N VAL A 82 -1.34 1.41 -2.95
CA VAL A 82 -1.55 -0.04 -2.77
C VAL A 82 -0.96 -0.45 -1.44
N PHE A 83 -1.81 -0.81 -0.48
CA PHE A 83 -1.36 -1.37 0.79
C PHE A 83 -1.17 -2.88 0.66
N VAL A 84 -0.06 -3.40 1.16
CA VAL A 84 0.20 -4.84 1.25
C VAL A 84 0.62 -5.12 2.69
N CYS A 85 -0.21 -5.84 3.44
CA CYS A 85 0.00 -6.05 4.87
C CYS A 85 -0.07 -7.51 5.31
N HIS A 86 0.63 -7.82 6.40
CA HIS A 86 0.58 -9.15 7.02
C HIS A 86 -0.82 -9.49 7.60
N MET A 87 -1.55 -8.48 8.05
CA MET A 87 -2.88 -8.63 8.67
C MET A 87 -4.01 -8.58 7.63
N ARG A 88 -5.26 -8.54 8.11
CA ARG A 88 -6.43 -8.18 7.30
C ARG A 88 -6.34 -6.72 6.82
N PRO A 89 -6.45 -6.45 5.51
CA PRO A 89 -6.27 -5.11 4.97
C PRO A 89 -7.31 -4.10 5.48
N GLU A 90 -8.53 -4.53 5.79
CA GLU A 90 -9.62 -3.67 6.27
C GLU A 90 -9.29 -3.04 7.63
N ALA A 91 -8.63 -3.81 8.51
CA ALA A 91 -8.19 -3.31 9.81
C ALA A 91 -7.10 -2.24 9.66
N LEU A 92 -6.15 -2.47 8.74
CA LEU A 92 -5.11 -1.49 8.43
C LEU A 92 -5.70 -0.22 7.82
N LEU A 93 -6.62 -0.32 6.86
CA LEU A 93 -7.28 0.85 6.26
C LEU A 93 -8.15 1.60 7.28
N GLY A 94 -8.78 0.90 8.23
CA GLY A 94 -9.49 1.54 9.34
C GLY A 94 -8.55 2.36 10.22
N LEU A 95 -7.39 1.80 10.57
CA LEU A 95 -6.36 2.48 11.37
C LEU A 95 -5.72 3.66 10.63
N CYS A 96 -5.31 3.42 9.38
CA CYS A 96 -4.62 4.36 8.52
C CYS A 96 -5.58 5.08 7.56
N ARG A 97 -6.84 5.26 7.95
CA ARG A 97 -7.84 5.99 7.15
C ARG A 97 -7.35 7.35 6.64
N PRO A 98 -6.55 8.12 7.41
CA PRO A 98 -5.99 9.36 6.89
C PRO A 98 -4.98 9.21 5.73
N LEU A 99 -4.50 8.00 5.43
CA LEU A 99 -3.66 7.65 4.28
C LEU A 99 -4.46 7.04 3.11
N ASP A 100 -5.75 6.74 3.31
CA ASP A 100 -6.62 6.20 2.26
C ASP A 100 -7.00 7.32 1.27
N LEU A 101 -6.82 7.08 -0.03
CA LEU A 101 -7.18 8.00 -1.12
C LEU A 101 -8.61 7.78 -1.65
N GLY A 102 -9.37 6.88 -1.02
CA GLY A 102 -10.70 6.47 -1.44
C GLY A 102 -10.70 5.25 -2.37
N PRO A 103 -11.88 4.66 -2.62
CA PRO A 103 -12.01 3.38 -3.33
C PRO A 103 -11.48 3.42 -4.77
N ASP A 104 -11.41 4.58 -5.40
CA ASP A 104 -10.93 4.73 -6.79
C ASP A 104 -9.40 4.78 -6.89
N ARG A 105 -8.73 5.12 -5.79
CA ARG A 105 -7.28 5.39 -5.77
C ARG A 105 -6.54 4.61 -4.69
N THR A 106 -7.22 3.67 -4.03
CA THR A 106 -6.66 2.77 -3.03
C THR A 106 -6.98 1.31 -3.35
N LEU A 107 -5.96 0.46 -3.28
CA LEU A 107 -6.10 -1.00 -3.20
C LEU A 107 -5.45 -1.47 -1.89
N ALA A 108 -5.93 -2.58 -1.32
CA ALA A 108 -5.33 -3.16 -0.14
C ALA A 108 -5.36 -4.69 -0.19
N PHE A 109 -4.23 -5.30 0.11
CA PHE A 109 -4.00 -6.75 0.05
C PHE A 109 -3.45 -7.22 1.39
N GLY A 110 -3.89 -8.40 1.82
CA GLY A 110 -3.44 -9.02 3.06
C GLY A 110 -4.13 -10.35 3.29
N TYR A 111 -4.27 -10.74 4.55
CA TYR A 111 -4.88 -12.02 4.89
C TYR A 111 -6.40 -12.02 4.66
N GLU A 112 -6.89 -12.93 3.80
CA GLU A 112 -8.31 -13.12 3.47
C GLU A 112 -8.92 -14.37 4.14
N ASN A 113 -8.20 -15.03 5.06
CA ASN A 113 -8.56 -16.33 5.66
C ASN A 113 -8.47 -17.53 4.72
N HIS A 114 -7.62 -17.42 3.70
CA HIS A 114 -7.22 -18.56 2.91
C HIS A 114 -5.89 -19.11 3.45
N GLY A 115 -5.80 -20.43 3.64
CA GLY A 115 -4.63 -21.06 4.25
C GLY A 115 -4.66 -22.59 4.16
N GLY A 116 -3.67 -23.20 4.79
CA GLY A 116 -3.42 -24.64 4.77
C GLY A 116 -1.95 -24.92 5.06
N THR A 117 -1.50 -26.14 4.80
CA THR A 117 -0.09 -26.56 4.99
C THR A 117 0.77 -26.14 3.78
N LEU A 118 0.77 -24.85 3.48
CA LEU A 118 1.50 -24.24 2.36
C LEU A 118 2.77 -23.54 2.85
N ASP A 119 3.73 -23.34 1.95
CA ASP A 119 4.87 -22.47 2.22
C ASP A 119 4.47 -20.97 2.13
N THR A 120 5.43 -20.06 2.35
CA THR A 120 5.16 -18.61 2.30
C THR A 120 4.62 -18.17 0.93
N SER A 121 5.12 -18.75 -0.17
CA SER A 121 4.68 -18.38 -1.52
C SER A 121 3.23 -18.82 -1.76
N GLY A 122 2.92 -20.06 -1.40
CA GLY A 122 1.57 -20.63 -1.49
C GLY A 122 0.57 -19.87 -0.62
N LEU A 123 0.96 -19.45 0.59
CA LEU A 123 0.10 -18.62 1.45
C LEU A 123 -0.17 -17.23 0.87
N LEU A 124 0.82 -16.58 0.25
CA LEU A 124 0.63 -15.28 -0.40
C LEU A 124 -0.33 -15.41 -1.60
N GLN A 125 -0.15 -16.44 -2.43
CA GLN A 125 -1.03 -16.72 -3.56
C GLN A 125 -2.45 -17.07 -3.14
N ALA A 126 -2.61 -17.91 -2.10
CA ALA A 126 -3.92 -18.29 -1.58
C ALA A 126 -4.75 -17.08 -1.11
N ASN A 127 -4.07 -16.03 -0.62
CA ASN A 127 -4.70 -14.77 -0.20
C ASN A 127 -4.60 -13.67 -1.27
N LYS A 128 -4.24 -14.00 -2.52
CA LYS A 128 -4.09 -13.07 -3.66
C LYS A 128 -3.21 -11.85 -3.36
N CYS A 129 -2.26 -12.01 -2.45
CA CYS A 129 -1.32 -10.96 -2.03
C CYS A 129 0.13 -11.28 -2.47
N ASP A 130 0.29 -12.18 -3.44
CA ASP A 130 1.54 -12.35 -4.19
C ASP A 130 1.70 -11.26 -5.26
N ALA A 131 2.92 -11.11 -5.79
CA ALA A 131 3.24 -10.04 -6.73
C ALA A 131 2.44 -10.12 -8.04
N HIS A 132 2.16 -11.33 -8.55
CA HIS A 132 1.40 -11.48 -9.78
C HIS A 132 -0.04 -10.99 -9.60
N SER A 133 -0.73 -11.45 -8.55
CA SER A 133 -2.10 -11.03 -8.23
C SER A 133 -2.21 -9.51 -8.06
N ILE A 134 -1.25 -8.90 -7.36
CA ILE A 134 -1.25 -7.45 -7.13
C ILE A 134 -1.02 -6.67 -8.43
N VAL A 135 -0.07 -7.08 -9.27
CA VAL A 135 0.17 -6.43 -10.57
C VAL A 135 -1.09 -6.49 -11.45
N GLN A 136 -1.78 -7.63 -11.52
CA GLN A 136 -3.02 -7.74 -12.30
C GLN A 136 -4.10 -6.78 -11.81
N ALA A 137 -4.25 -6.63 -10.49
CA ALA A 137 -5.21 -5.69 -9.91
C ALA A 137 -4.84 -4.23 -10.20
N ILE A 138 -3.55 -3.87 -10.14
CA ILE A 138 -3.05 -2.53 -10.48
C ILE A 138 -3.34 -2.19 -11.94
N LEU A 139 -3.05 -3.11 -12.86
CA LEU A 139 -3.31 -2.93 -14.29
C LEU A 139 -4.80 -2.78 -14.59
N SER A 140 -5.63 -3.61 -13.95
CA SER A 140 -7.08 -3.53 -14.07
C SER A 140 -7.60 -2.16 -13.59
N LYS A 141 -7.14 -1.69 -12.43
CA LYS A 141 -7.54 -0.40 -11.85
C LYS A 141 -7.10 0.79 -12.72
N SER A 142 -5.88 0.72 -13.27
CA SER A 142 -5.32 1.76 -14.14
C SER A 142 -6.03 1.82 -15.49
N GLY A 143 -6.47 0.68 -16.03
CA GLY A 143 -7.25 0.60 -17.27
C GLY A 143 -8.67 1.16 -17.15
N SER A 144 -9.35 0.94 -16.02
CA SER A 144 -10.71 1.45 -15.78
C SER A 144 -10.77 2.97 -15.69
N SER A 145 -9.71 3.63 -15.21
CA SER A 145 -9.65 5.10 -15.08
C SER A 145 -9.56 5.82 -16.44
N GLY A 146 -9.16 5.12 -17.51
CA GLY A 146 -9.07 5.67 -18.87
C GLY A 146 -10.38 5.64 -19.67
N ALA A 147 -11.32 4.75 -19.34
CA ALA A 147 -12.55 4.56 -20.10
C ALA A 147 -13.62 5.65 -19.81
N ASP A 148 -13.59 6.27 -18.64
CA ASP A 148 -14.61 7.26 -18.22
C ASP A 148 -14.36 8.69 -18.71
N LYS A 149 -13.25 8.97 -19.41
CA LYS A 149 -12.98 10.31 -19.97
C LYS A 149 -13.47 10.52 -21.41
N ALA A 150 -14.12 9.52 -22.01
CA ALA A 150 -14.59 9.59 -23.40
C ALA A 150 -16.08 9.94 -23.55
N THR A 151 -16.81 10.21 -22.46
CA THR A 151 -18.25 10.53 -22.54
C THR A 151 -18.64 11.66 -21.61
N LEU A 152 -18.29 12.91 -21.99
CA LEU A 152 -19.03 14.13 -21.66
C LEU A 152 -18.76 15.18 -22.76
#